data_AF-A0A4R3A4C4-F1
#
_entry.id   AF-A0A4R3A4C4-F1
#
_cell.length_a   1.000
_cell.length_b   1.000
_cell.length_c   1.000
_cell.angle_alpha   90.00
_cell.angle_beta   90.00
_cell.angle_gamma   90.00
#
_symmetry.space_group_name_H-M   'P 1'
#
loop_
_entity.id
_entity.type
_entity.pdbx_description
1 polymer ?
#
loop_
_entity_poly.entity_id
_entity_poly.type
_entity_poly.pdbx_seq_one_letter_code
_entity_poly.pdbx_strand_id
1 'polypeptide(L)'
;MTRAKTFALGDTYDGILSDLVSNGHFETETEAVKAGLRMLADREMRIQSLRQAIDAADQEIEAGLGQHYTSAADLLADVMTDDDRP
;
A
#
# COMPACT_ATOMS: atom_id res chain seq x y z
N MET A 1 -22.89 9.73 -12.76
CA MET A 1 -22.61 11.07 -13.32
C MET A 1 -21.34 11.60 -12.67
N THR A 2 -20.26 11.75 -13.43
CA THR A 2 -18.99 12.31 -12.91
C THR A 2 -19.12 13.82 -12.80
N ARG A 3 -18.80 14.40 -11.65
CA ARG A 3 -18.85 15.86 -11.42
C ARG A 3 -17.45 16.44 -11.44
N ALA A 4 -17.21 17.42 -12.31
CA ALA A 4 -15.96 18.18 -12.31
C ALA A 4 -15.81 18.93 -10.98
N LYS A 5 -14.60 18.87 -10.40
CA LYS A 5 -14.23 19.59 -9.19
C LYS A 5 -13.07 20.51 -9.53
N THR A 6 -13.24 21.79 -9.24
CA THR A 6 -12.21 22.82 -9.46
C THR A 6 -11.53 23.13 -8.13
N PHE A 7 -10.21 23.24 -8.15
CA PHE A 7 -9.38 23.61 -7.00
C PHE A 7 -8.14 24.34 -7.51
N ALA A 8 -7.55 25.19 -6.67
CA ALA A 8 -6.29 25.85 -6.95
C ALA A 8 -5.15 25.04 -6.30
N LEU A 9 -4.10 24.75 -7.07
CA LEU A 9 -2.94 23.99 -6.61
C LEU A 9 -1.73 24.89 -6.26
N GLY A 10 -1.60 26.02 -6.97
CA GLY A 10 -0.50 26.97 -6.79
C GLY A 10 0.72 26.63 -7.66
N ASP A 11 1.54 27.65 -7.91
CA ASP A 11 2.58 27.67 -8.97
C ASP A 11 3.53 26.47 -8.93
N THR A 12 3.89 25.98 -7.74
CA THR A 12 4.79 24.82 -7.59
C THR A 12 4.20 23.55 -8.21
N TYR A 13 2.92 23.28 -7.95
CA TYR A 13 2.26 22.08 -8.47
C TYR A 13 1.91 22.24 -9.95
N ASP A 14 1.60 23.46 -10.39
CA ASP A 14 1.38 23.77 -11.81
C ASP A 14 2.64 23.49 -12.63
N GLY A 15 3.83 23.88 -12.12
CA GLY A 15 5.10 23.56 -12.76
C GLY A 15 5.34 22.05 -12.87
N ILE A 16 5.08 21.29 -11.80
CA ILE A 16 5.21 19.82 -11.80
C ILE A 16 4.26 19.18 -12.81
N LEU A 17 3.00 19.63 -12.87
CA LEU A 17 2.01 19.08 -13.81
C LEU A 17 2.37 19.41 -15.26
N SER A 18 2.86 20.62 -15.52
CA SER A 18 3.35 21.04 -16.82
C SER A 18 4.55 20.20 -17.27
N ASP A 19 5.50 19.92 -16.37
CA ASP A 19 6.65 19.06 -16.65
C ASP A 19 6.23 17.62 -16.94
N LEU A 20 5.26 17.09 -16.19
CA LEU A 20 4.73 15.75 -16.39
C LEU A 20 4.05 15.58 -17.75
N VAL A 21 3.34 16.61 -18.22
CA VAL A 21 2.68 16.58 -19.53
C VAL A 21 3.68 16.82 -20.66
N SER A 22 4.56 17.83 -20.53
CA SER A 22 5.54 18.18 -21.56
C SER A 22 6.57 17.08 -21.82
N ASN A 23 6.93 16.30 -20.79
CA ASN A 23 7.80 15.13 -20.91
C ASN A 23 7.06 13.86 -21.39
N GLY A 24 5.75 13.96 -21.66
CA GLY A 24 4.94 12.86 -22.20
C GLY A 24 4.58 11.76 -21.18
N HIS A 25 4.76 12.01 -19.88
CA HIS A 25 4.33 11.05 -18.85
C HIS A 25 2.80 10.95 -18.75
N PHE A 26 2.10 12.05 -19.04
CA PHE A 26 0.64 12.09 -19.12
C PHE A 26 0.17 12.94 -20.29
N GLU A 27 -0.98 12.59 -20.87
CA GLU A 27 -1.60 13.36 -21.96
C GLU A 27 -2.18 14.69 -21.47
N THR A 28 -2.66 14.74 -20.22
CA THR A 28 -3.22 15.94 -19.60
C THR A 28 -2.89 16.03 -18.12
N GLU A 29 -2.89 17.25 -17.58
CA GLU A 29 -2.70 17.51 -16.15
C GLU A 29 -3.79 16.84 -15.31
N THR A 30 -5.02 16.74 -15.82
CA THR A 30 -6.12 16.05 -15.15
C THR A 30 -5.83 14.55 -14.99
N GLU A 31 -5.23 13.89 -15.98
CA GLU A 31 -4.82 12.50 -15.85
C GLU A 31 -3.67 12.33 -14.85
N ALA A 32 -2.70 13.26 -14.84
CA ALA A 32 -1.63 13.27 -13.84
C ALA A 32 -2.18 13.39 -12.41
N VAL A 33 -3.14 14.30 -12.18
CA VAL A 33 -3.82 14.44 -10.88
C VAL A 33 -4.58 13.17 -10.50
N LYS A 34 -5.32 12.56 -11.42
CA LYS A 34 -6.02 11.30 -11.15
C LYS A 34 -5.04 10.18 -10.80
N ALA A 35 -3.91 10.09 -11.48
CA ALA A 35 -2.87 9.12 -11.16
C ALA A 35 -2.31 9.34 -9.75
N GLY A 36 -2.01 10.58 -9.37
CA GLY A 36 -1.61 10.92 -8.00
C GLY A 36 -2.64 10.52 -6.95
N LEU A 37 -3.93 10.78 -7.21
CA LEU A 37 -5.01 10.37 -6.31
C LEU A 37 -5.16 8.85 -6.20
N ARG A 38 -4.98 8.10 -7.29
CA ARG A 38 -4.96 6.62 -7.26
C ARG A 38 -3.80 6.11 -6.40
N MET A 39 -2.60 6.67 -6.58
CA MET A 39 -1.43 6.30 -5.77
C MET A 39 -1.67 6.55 -4.27
N LEU A 40 -2.29 7.68 -3.92
CA LEU A 40 -2.65 7.99 -2.55
C LEU A 40 -3.67 6.98 -2.00
N ALA A 41 -4.74 6.70 -2.75
CA ALA A 41 -5.74 5.71 -2.36
C ALA A 41 -5.13 4.32 -2.16
N ASP A 42 -4.27 3.87 -3.07
CA ASP A 42 -3.57 2.58 -2.97
C ASP A 42 -2.68 2.50 -1.73
N ARG A 43 -2.00 3.59 -1.39
CA ARG A 43 -1.19 3.67 -0.18
C ARG A 43 -2.05 3.55 1.07
N GLU A 44 -3.17 4.28 1.15
CA GLU A 44 -4.08 4.20 2.30
C GLU A 44 -4.68 2.81 2.45
N MET A 45 -5.07 2.16 1.35
CA MET A 45 -5.54 0.77 1.36
C MET A 45 -4.48 -0.20 1.89
N ARG A 46 -3.21 -0.07 1.45
CA ARG A 46 -2.10 -0.90 1.95
C ARG A 46 -1.86 -0.70 3.44
N ILE A 47 -1.90 0.54 3.93
CA ILE A 47 -1.73 0.83 5.36
C ILE A 47 -2.88 0.23 6.17
N GLN A 48 -4.11 0.36 5.70
CA GLN A 48 -5.26 -0.20 6.39
C GLN A 48 -5.20 -1.74 6.45
N SER A 49 -4.84 -2.39 5.35
CA SER A 49 -4.66 -3.84 5.31
C SER A 49 -3.54 -4.30 6.24
N LEU A 50 -2.42 -3.59 6.29
CA LEU A 50 -1.32 -3.90 7.20
C LEU A 50 -1.75 -3.79 8.66
N ARG A 51 -2.48 -2.73 9.02
CA ARG A 51 -3.03 -2.57 10.38
C ARG A 51 -3.94 -3.73 10.76
N GLN A 52 -4.86 -4.10 9.86
CA GLN A 52 -5.74 -5.25 10.09
C GLN A 52 -4.98 -6.57 10.28
N ALA A 53 -3.91 -6.79 9.51
CA ALA A 53 -3.08 -7.97 9.65
C ALA A 53 -2.34 -8.00 11.00
N ILE A 54 -1.83 -6.86 11.45
CA ILE A 54 -1.20 -6.71 12.77
C ILE A 54 -2.23 -6.98 13.87
N ASP A 55 -3.39 -6.33 13.82
CA ASP A 55 -4.44 -6.49 14.83
C ASP A 55 -4.93 -7.96 14.92
N ALA A 56 -5.00 -8.66 13.78
CA ALA A 56 -5.34 -10.08 13.74
C ALA A 56 -4.25 -10.95 14.39
N ALA A 57 -2.97 -10.70 14.06
CA ALA A 57 -1.86 -11.42 14.66
C ALA A 57 -1.76 -11.18 16.18
N ASP A 58 -2.00 -9.97 16.65
CA ASP A 58 -2.02 -9.64 18.08
C ASP A 58 -3.13 -10.43 18.80
N GLN A 59 -4.32 -10.54 18.22
CA GLN A 59 -5.41 -11.36 18.76
C GLN A 59 -5.07 -12.85 18.81
N GLU A 60 -4.38 -13.39 17.79
CA GLU A 60 -3.90 -14.78 17.80
C GLU A 60 -2.88 -15.02 18.91
N ILE A 61 -1.95 -14.09 19.12
CA ILE A 61 -0.97 -14.16 20.20
C ILE A 61 -1.66 -14.11 21.57
N GLU A 62 -2.59 -13.18 21.78
CA GLU A 62 -3.37 -13.08 23.02
C GLU A 62 -4.22 -14.33 23.30
N ALA A 63 -4.73 -14.98 22.25
CA ALA A 63 -5.44 -16.24 22.33
C ALA A 63 -4.52 -17.45 22.59
N GLY A 64 -3.20 -17.26 22.65
CA GLY A 64 -2.21 -18.32 22.86
C GLY A 64 -1.93 -19.16 21.62
N LEU A 65 -2.29 -18.67 20.42
CA LEU A 65 -2.01 -19.31 19.13
C LEU A 65 -0.64 -18.89 18.56
N GLY A 66 0.04 -17.94 19.19
CA GLY A 66 1.38 -17.49 18.78
C GLY A 66 2.44 -18.58 18.94
N GLN A 67 3.27 -18.77 17.93
CA GLN A 67 4.38 -19.72 17.94
C GLN A 67 5.69 -19.00 18.29
N HIS A 68 6.42 -19.52 19.28
CA HIS A 68 7.73 -18.99 19.69
C HIS A 68 8.84 -19.96 19.33
N TYR A 69 9.84 -19.50 18.58
CA TYR A 69 11.02 -20.29 18.22
C TYR A 69 12.24 -19.79 18.98
N THR A 70 12.96 -20.71 19.60
CA THR A 70 14.17 -20.41 20.38
C THR A 70 15.40 -20.14 19.52
N SER A 71 15.38 -20.59 18.26
CA SER A 71 16.44 -20.35 17.29
C SER A 71 15.90 -20.26 15.87
N ALA A 72 16.68 -19.61 14.99
CA ALA A 72 16.37 -19.59 13.56
C ALA A 72 16.41 -20.99 12.92
N ALA A 73 17.18 -21.94 13.49
CA ALA A 73 17.21 -23.32 13.02
C ALA A 73 15.89 -24.05 13.32
N ASP A 74 15.26 -23.77 14.46
CA ASP A 74 13.95 -24.34 14.81
C ASP A 74 12.86 -23.82 13.87
N LEU A 75 12.86 -22.51 13.60
CA LEU A 75 11.94 -21.91 12.62
C LEU A 75 12.16 -22.48 11.21
N LEU A 76 13.42 -22.60 10.78
CA LEU A 76 13.73 -23.14 9.46
C LEU A 76 13.29 -24.60 9.32
N ALA A 77 13.50 -25.42 10.36
CA ALA A 77 13.06 -26.81 10.36
C ALA A 77 11.54 -26.90 10.23
N ASP A 78 10.80 -26.08 10.97
CA ASP A 78 9.33 -26.03 10.95
C ASP A 78 8.79 -25.63 9.57
N VAL A 79 9.30 -24.54 8.98
CA VAL A 79 8.89 -24.07 7.64
C VAL A 79 9.19 -25.12 6.55
N MET A 80 10.34 -25.81 6.65
CA MET A 80 10.71 -26.85 5.69
C MET A 80 9.88 -28.13 5.83
N THR A 81 9.25 -28.35 6.98
CA THR A 81 8.30 -29.46 7.19
C THR A 81 6.85 -29.10 6.88
N ASP A 82 6.50 -27.81 6.84
CA ASP A 82 5.12 -27.35 6.60
C ASP A 82 4.75 -27.36 5.09
N ASP A 83 5.74 -27.46 4.17
CA ASP A 83 5.53 -27.62 2.71
C ASP A 83 4.92 -29.00 2.34
N ASP A 84 4.64 -29.86 3.32
CA ASP A 84 4.09 -31.23 3.19
C ASP A 84 2.63 -31.35 3.70
N ARG A 85 1.96 -30.23 4.03
CA ARG A 85 0.51 -30.21 4.35
C ARG A 85 -0.33 -30.04 3.08
N PRO A 86 -1.39 -30.85 2.89
CA PRO A 86 -2.25 -30.81 1.69
C PRO A 86 -3.06 -29.52 1.56
#